data_AF-A0A183J9K0-F1
#
_entry.id   AF-A0A183J9K0-F1
#
_cell.length_a   1.000
_cell.length_b   1.000
_cell.length_c   1.000
_cell.angle_alpha   90.00
_cell.angle_beta   90.00
_cell.angle_gamma   90.00
#
_symmetry.space_group_name_H-M   'P 1'
#
loop_
_entity.id
_entity.type
_entity.pdbx_description
1 polymer ?
#
loop_
_entity_poly.entity_id
_entity_poly.type
_entity_poly.pdbx_seq_one_letter_code
_entity_poly.pdbx_strand_id
1 'polypeptide(L)'
;MRNLDHENVIRFIKARRCDRYYWIYLEYAAGGSLIDRVVATRGLGMAPKDAQFYFRQLIDAVKYIHRKGVAHLDVKPENLLISSTSTRYLH
;
A
#
# COMPACT_ATOMS: atom_id res chain seq x y z
N MET A 1 -12.55 -6.59 -1.26
CA MET A 1 -12.19 -5.16 -1.48
C MET A 1 -13.25 -4.18 -0.99
N ARG A 2 -14.55 -4.31 -1.32
CA ARG A 2 -15.57 -3.29 -0.96
C ARG A 2 -15.77 -3.01 0.54
N ASN A 3 -15.37 -3.95 1.42
CA ASN A 3 -15.49 -3.84 2.88
C ASN A 3 -14.13 -4.03 3.58
N LEU A 4 -13.05 -3.58 2.96
CA LEU A 4 -11.74 -3.48 3.61
C LEU A 4 -11.57 -2.04 4.09
N ASP A 5 -11.33 -1.89 5.38
CA ASP A 5 -11.12 -0.62 6.06
C ASP A 5 -10.02 -0.84 7.10
N HIS A 6 -8.83 -0.33 6.79
CA HIS A 6 -7.61 -0.51 7.55
C HIS A 6 -6.58 0.55 7.13
N GLU A 7 -5.86 1.14 8.07
CA GLU A 7 -4.92 2.25 7.80
C GLU A 7 -3.83 1.90 6.77
N ASN A 8 -3.37 0.63 6.78
CA ASN A 8 -2.31 0.11 5.92
C ASN A 8 -2.85 -0.55 4.63
N VAL A 9 -4.13 -0.32 4.26
CA VAL A 9 -4.75 -0.85 3.04
C VAL A 9 -5.38 0.29 2.24
N ILE A 10 -4.96 0.47 0.98
CA ILE A 10 -5.53 1.50 0.10
C ILE A 10 -7.05 1.36 0.00
N ARG A 11 -7.75 2.44 0.34
CA ARG A 11 -9.20 2.43 0.38
C ARG A 11 -9.79 2.34 -1.03
N PHE A 12 -10.68 1.37 -1.21
CA PHE A 12 -11.53 1.29 -2.39
C PHE A 12 -12.64 2.36 -2.29
N ILE A 13 -12.74 3.24 -3.28
CA ILE A 13 -13.76 4.30 -3.29
C ILE A 13 -15.00 3.80 -4.04
N LYS A 14 -14.83 3.41 -5.30
CA LYS A 14 -15.91 2.89 -6.14
C LYS A 14 -15.35 2.16 -7.37
N ALA A 15 -16.21 1.42 -8.04
CA ALA A 15 -15.93 0.90 -9.37
C ALA A 15 -17.06 1.31 -10.31
N ARG A 16 -16.72 1.64 -11.54
CA ARG A 16 -17.67 1.97 -12.60
C ARG A 16 -17.38 1.09 -13.82
N ARG A 17 -18.42 0.45 -14.34
CA ARG A 17 -18.37 -0.19 -15.65
C ARG A 17 -18.75 0.85 -16.71
N CYS A 18 -17.95 0.98 -17.75
CA CYS A 18 -18.24 1.81 -18.91
C CYS A 18 -17.93 1.00 -20.16
N ASP A 19 -18.94 0.69 -20.97
CA ASP A 19 -18.86 -0.17 -22.15
C ASP A 19 -18.13 -1.51 -21.86
N ARG A 20 -16.91 -1.64 -22.40
CA ARG A 20 -16.04 -2.82 -22.27
C ARG A 20 -15.00 -2.70 -21.15
N TYR A 21 -14.93 -1.57 -20.45
CA TYR A 21 -13.91 -1.28 -19.44
C TYR A 21 -14.48 -1.25 -18.02
N TYR A 22 -13.64 -1.64 -17.06
CA TYR A 22 -13.87 -1.47 -15.63
C TYR A 22 -12.91 -0.44 -15.08
N TRP A 23 -13.47 0.65 -14.55
CA TRP A 23 -12.73 1.70 -13.89
C TRP A 23 -12.81 1.49 -12.38
N ILE A 24 -11.66 1.40 -11.72
CA ILE A 24 -11.56 1.29 -10.26
C ILE A 24 -11.00 2.59 -9.73
N TYR A 25 -11.71 3.20 -8.80
CA TYR A 25 -11.31 4.43 -8.12
C TYR A 25 -10.82 4.07 -6.73
N LEU A 26 -9.58 4.43 -6.44
CA LEU A 26 -8.89 4.16 -5.19
C LEU A 26 -8.47 5.47 -4.53
N GLU A 27 -8.20 5.43 -3.23
CA GLU A 27 -7.45 6.49 -2.56
C GLU A 27 -6.09 6.74 -3.22
N TYR A 28 -5.72 8.02 -3.30
CA TYR A 28 -4.46 8.43 -3.92
C TYR A 28 -3.34 8.52 -2.88
N ALA A 29 -2.30 7.71 -3.07
CA ALA A 29 -1.09 7.71 -2.26
C ALA A 29 0.00 8.58 -2.94
N ALA A 30 0.07 9.85 -2.54
CA ALA A 30 0.90 10.86 -3.18
C ALA A 30 2.42 10.74 -2.94
N GLY A 31 2.86 9.84 -2.04
CA GLY A 31 4.26 9.59 -1.71
C GLY A 31 4.96 8.56 -2.62
N GLY A 32 4.29 8.11 -3.69
CA GLY A 32 4.82 7.14 -4.64
C GLY A 32 4.81 5.71 -4.09
N SER A 33 5.57 4.83 -4.73
CA SER A 33 5.72 3.43 -4.31
C SER A 33 7.00 3.19 -3.52
N LEU A 34 7.09 2.05 -2.84
CA LEU A 34 8.30 1.65 -2.14
C LEU A 34 9.46 1.40 -3.12
N ILE A 35 9.19 0.88 -4.32
CA ILE A 35 10.24 0.69 -5.34
C ILE A 35 10.87 2.02 -5.74
N ASP A 36 10.09 3.09 -5.88
CA ASP A 36 10.60 4.42 -6.23
C ASP A 36 11.62 4.90 -5.19
N ARG A 37 11.34 4.63 -3.90
CA ARG A 37 12.27 4.95 -2.81
C ARG A 37 13.54 4.12 -2.87
N VAL A 38 13.45 2.82 -3.15
CA VAL A 38 14.63 1.95 -3.26
C VAL A 38 15.49 2.37 -4.45
N VAL A 39 14.90 2.67 -5.61
CA VAL A 39 15.64 3.13 -6.79
C VAL A 39 16.35 4.46 -6.52
N ALA A 40 15.72 5.37 -5.77
CA ALA A 40 16.32 6.64 -5.37
C ALA A 40 17.61 6.47 -4.54
N THR A 41 17.82 5.31 -3.88
CA THR A 41 19.06 5.00 -3.15
C THR A 41 20.23 4.60 -4.05
N ARG A 42 20.05 4.58 -5.38
CA ARG A 42 21.07 4.18 -6.38
C ARG A 42 21.66 2.79 -6.11
N GLY A 43 20.82 1.86 -5.65
CA GLY A 43 21.20 0.47 -5.39
C GLY A 43 21.85 0.22 -4.02
N LEU A 44 22.00 1.25 -3.18
CA LEU A 44 22.48 1.08 -1.80
C LEU A 44 21.45 0.39 -0.90
N GLY A 45 20.19 0.34 -1.35
CA GLY A 45 19.09 -0.20 -0.57
C GLY A 45 18.65 0.75 0.53
N MET A 46 17.70 0.28 1.32
CA MET A 46 17.09 1.06 2.40
C MET A 46 17.78 0.78 3.74
N ALA A 47 17.90 1.80 4.59
CA ALA A 47 18.38 1.60 5.95
C ALA A 47 17.50 0.58 6.71
N PRO A 48 18.08 -0.31 7.54
CA PRO A 48 17.32 -1.37 8.20
C PRO A 48 16.11 -0.88 9.01
N LYS A 49 16.24 0.29 9.64
CA LYS A 49 15.17 0.92 10.42
C LYS A 49 13.96 1.28 9.56
N ASP A 50 14.21 1.85 8.37
CA ASP A 50 13.15 2.25 7.45
C ASP A 50 12.50 1.00 6.81
N ALA A 51 13.32 0.01 6.44
CA ALA A 51 12.81 -1.25 5.91
C ALA A 51 11.90 -1.95 6.93
N GLN A 52 12.29 -1.98 8.20
CA GLN A 52 11.49 -2.53 9.28
C GLN A 52 10.17 -1.77 9.48
N PHE A 53 10.17 -0.45 9.31
CA PHE A 53 8.97 0.39 9.40
C PHE A 53 7.92 -0.01 8.35
N TYR A 54 8.31 -0.08 7.06
CA TYR A 54 7.39 -0.50 5.99
C TYR A 54 6.98 -1.97 6.12
N PHE A 55 7.91 -2.85 6.50
CA PHE A 55 7.61 -4.26 6.67
C PHE A 55 6.56 -4.50 7.75
N ARG A 56 6.61 -3.74 8.86
CA ARG A 56 5.61 -3.86 9.93
C ARG A 56 4.21 -3.50 9.45
N GLN A 57 4.08 -2.41 8.70
CA GLN A 57 2.80 -1.99 8.11
C GLN A 57 2.29 -3.02 7.09
N LEU A 58 3.18 -3.56 6.26
CA LEU A 58 2.82 -4.61 5.30
C LEU A 58 2.26 -5.84 6.02
N ILE A 59 2.94 -6.34 7.05
CA ILE A 59 2.49 -7.53 7.79
C ILE A 59 1.16 -7.27 8.48
N ASP A 60 0.95 -6.07 9.02
CA ASP A 60 -0.30 -5.68 9.65
C ASP A 60 -1.47 -5.64 8.64
N ALA A 61 -1.27 -5.04 7.46
CA ALA A 61 -2.23 -5.06 6.36
C ALA A 61 -2.55 -6.48 5.87
N VAL A 62 -1.52 -7.32 5.67
CA VAL A 62 -1.66 -8.71 5.21
C VAL A 62 -2.43 -9.54 6.24
N LYS A 63 -2.11 -9.38 7.53
CA LYS A 63 -2.83 -10.02 8.63
C LYS A 63 -4.30 -9.62 8.64
N TYR A 64 -4.61 -8.35 8.41
CA TYR A 64 -5.99 -7.86 8.32
C TYR A 64 -6.76 -8.51 7.16
N ILE A 65 -6.23 -8.47 5.94
CA ILE A 65 -6.93 -9.05 4.77
C ILE A 65 -7.08 -10.57 4.88
N HIS A 66 -6.08 -11.27 5.44
CA HIS A 66 -6.14 -12.72 5.67
C HIS A 66 -7.24 -13.07 6.68
N ARG A 67 -7.42 -12.29 7.75
CA ARG A 67 -8.54 -12.45 8.70
C ARG A 67 -9.91 -12.24 8.05
N LYS A 68 -9.98 -11.52 6.93
CA LYS A 68 -11.18 -11.34 6.12
C LYS A 68 -11.34 -12.41 5.02
N GLY A 69 -10.46 -13.42 4.99
CA GLY A 69 -10.49 -14.49 3.99
C GLY A 69 -9.99 -14.08 2.60
N VAL A 70 -9.22 -12.98 2.51
CA VAL A 70 -8.72 -12.43 1.24
C VAL A 70 -7.21 -12.59 1.16
N ALA A 71 -6.71 -13.22 0.10
CA ALA A 71 -5.30 -13.20 -0.26
C ALA A 71 -4.99 -12.02 -1.20
N HIS A 72 -3.84 -11.36 -1.00
CA HIS A 72 -3.43 -10.22 -1.85
C HIS A 72 -2.98 -10.67 -3.26
N LEU A 73 -2.27 -11.81 -3.35
CA LEU A 73 -1.75 -12.44 -4.58
C LEU A 73 -0.68 -11.64 -5.36
N ASP A 74 -0.50 -10.35 -5.11
CA ASP A 74 0.50 -9.52 -5.80
C ASP A 74 1.33 -8.66 -4.82
N VAL A 75 1.86 -9.26 -3.75
CA VAL A 75 2.68 -8.54 -2.76
C VAL A 75 4.09 -8.32 -3.33
N LYS A 76 4.41 -7.07 -3.65
CA LYS A 76 5.70 -6.64 -4.20
C LYS A 76 5.92 -5.13 -3.97
N PRO A 77 7.17 -4.63 -3.97
CA PRO A 77 7.48 -3.23 -3.64
C PRO A 77 6.71 -2.18 -4.46
N GLU A 78 6.34 -2.50 -5.69
CA GLU A 78 5.55 -1.67 -6.60
C GLU A 78 4.12 -1.41 -6.08
N ASN A 79 3.56 -2.36 -5.33
CA ASN A 79 2.21 -2.28 -4.77
C ASN A 79 2.18 -1.79 -3.32
N LEU A 80 3.34 -1.44 -2.75
CA LEU A 80 3.43 -0.77 -1.46
C LEU A 80 3.46 0.74 -1.69
N LEU A 81 2.28 1.36 -1.66
CA LEU A 81 2.11 2.78 -1.90
C LEU A 81 2.27 3.58 -0.60
N ILE A 82 2.84 4.77 -0.73
CA ILE A 82 3.21 5.64 0.40
C ILE A 82 2.34 6.88 0.37
N SER A 83 1.69 7.20 1.49
CA SER A 83 0.90 8.43 1.60
C SER A 83 1.81 9.68 1.65
N SER A 84 1.33 10.83 1.17
CA SER A 84 2.03 12.12 1.35
C SER A 84 2.10 12.52 2.81
N THR A 85 1.13 12.08 3.60
CA THR A 85 1.26 12.12 5.04
C THR A 85 2.21 11.01 5.42
N SER A 86 3.49 11.34 5.52
CA SER A 86 4.30 10.74 6.58
C SER A 86 3.59 11.10 7.88
N THR A 87 2.56 10.37 8.26
CA THR A 87 2.02 10.41 9.62
C THR A 87 3.11 9.74 10.46
N ARG A 88 4.19 10.48 10.72
CA ARG A 88 4.42 11.26 11.92
C ARG A 88 4.61 10.29 13.06
N TYR A 89 5.83 10.34 13.61
CA TYR A 89 6.04 10.23 15.05
C TYR A 89 4.77 10.69 15.80
N LEU A 90 4.16 9.74 16.51
CA LEU A 90 3.29 9.85 17.68
C LEU A 90 2.56 11.19 17.90
N HIS A 91 1.24 11.10 18.07
CA HIS A 91 0.64 11.50 19.33
C HIS A 91 -0.17 10.33 19.88
#